data_AF-A0A4P9XY10-F1
#
_entry.id   AF-A0A4P9XY10-F1
#
_cell.length_a   1.000
_cell.length_b   1.000
_cell.length_c   1.000
_cell.angle_alpha   90.00
_cell.angle_beta   90.00
_cell.angle_gamma   90.00
#
_symmetry.space_group_name_H-M   'P 1'
#
loop_
_entity.id
_entity.type
_entity.pdbx_description
1 polymer ?
#
loop_
_entity_poly.entity_id
_entity_poly.type
_entity_poly.pdbx_seq_one_letter_code
_entity_poly.pdbx_strand_id
1 'polypeptide(L)'
;QKCLIQMSTSGGKGYVFLETHLGGGGHRHAVMECIPIPSSSMITELPGYFKEALTLVDEEWSQHRKIIETGTGGEREAGTNDRSFRTTLTPQLPYFHVWFGLDGRSRGMGHVIEDRDQFPSYFVLEVVGEVINGWGEDHPEDMAGQGNGKDVSIEPRRWRKPRHLPKQEWQAIASNFSTQWDPYDWTKTLG
;
A
#
# COMPACT_ATOMS: atom_id res chain seq x y z
N GLN A 1 -10.15 -6.65 4.55
CA GLN A 1 -8.76 -7.10 4.23
C GLN A 1 -8.73 -8.56 3.77
N LYS A 2 -8.99 -9.55 4.63
CA LYS A 2 -8.87 -10.99 4.29
C LYS A 2 -9.59 -11.42 3.00
N CYS A 3 -10.81 -10.97 2.76
CA CYS A 3 -11.54 -11.29 1.53
C CYS A 3 -10.93 -10.63 0.27
N LEU A 4 -10.41 -9.40 0.36
CA LEU A 4 -9.73 -8.73 -0.77
C LEU A 4 -8.44 -9.45 -1.12
N ILE A 5 -7.70 -9.81 -0.07
CA ILE A 5 -6.51 -10.65 -0.09
C ILE A 5 -6.79 -11.99 -0.80
N GLN A 6 -7.87 -12.69 -0.44
CA GLN A 6 -8.29 -13.92 -1.11
C GLN A 6 -8.64 -13.70 -2.59
N MET A 7 -9.35 -12.61 -2.91
CA MET A 7 -9.70 -12.23 -4.27
C MET A 7 -8.46 -11.91 -5.13
N SER A 8 -7.43 -11.24 -4.59
CA SER A 8 -6.20 -10.98 -5.36
C SER A 8 -5.43 -12.26 -5.63
N THR A 9 -5.29 -13.13 -4.62
CA THR A 9 -4.48 -14.34 -4.73
C THR A 9 -5.08 -15.34 -5.69
N SER A 10 -6.40 -15.45 -5.79
CA SER A 10 -7.04 -16.30 -6.80
C SER A 10 -6.74 -15.83 -8.23
N GLY A 11 -6.47 -14.54 -8.42
CA GLY A 11 -6.07 -13.95 -9.70
C GLY A 11 -4.56 -13.85 -9.92
N GLY A 12 -3.72 -14.44 -9.05
CA GLY A 12 -2.25 -14.34 -9.13
C GLY A 12 -1.69 -12.95 -8.79
N LYS A 13 -2.53 -12.06 -8.24
CA LYS A 13 -2.19 -10.67 -7.89
C LYS A 13 -1.90 -10.54 -6.40
N GLY A 14 -1.31 -9.42 -6.02
CA GLY A 14 -1.12 -9.01 -4.64
C GLY A 14 -1.98 -7.80 -4.26
N TYR A 15 -2.10 -7.54 -2.96
CA TYR A 15 -2.58 -6.28 -2.43
C TYR A 15 -1.65 -5.74 -1.35
N VAL A 16 -1.43 -4.44 -1.38
CA VAL A 16 -0.82 -3.68 -0.29
C VAL A 16 -1.88 -2.81 0.35
N PHE A 17 -1.94 -2.82 1.68
CA PHE A 17 -2.83 -1.94 2.44
C PHE A 17 -2.01 -0.86 3.09
N LEU A 18 -2.61 0.32 3.25
CA LEU A 18 -1.94 1.42 3.92
C LEU A 18 -2.92 2.38 4.55
N GLU A 19 -2.38 3.18 5.46
CA GLU A 19 -3.09 4.23 6.16
C GLU A 19 -2.14 5.42 6.33
N THR A 20 -2.60 6.61 5.95
CA THR A 20 -1.87 7.85 6.20
C THR A 20 -2.73 8.77 7.06
N HIS A 21 -2.24 9.05 8.26
CA HIS A 21 -2.81 10.02 9.17
C HIS A 21 -1.90 11.25 9.22
N LEU A 22 -2.31 12.37 8.62
CA LEU A 22 -1.49 13.60 8.64
C LEU A 22 -1.72 14.47 9.88
N GLY A 23 -2.64 14.11 10.78
CA GLY A 23 -3.04 14.92 11.95
C GLY A 23 -3.61 16.31 11.61
N GLY A 24 -4.09 17.03 12.63
CA GLY A 24 -4.57 18.43 12.50
C GLY A 24 -6.10 18.59 12.38
N GLY A 25 -6.60 19.74 12.85
CA GLY A 25 -7.98 20.02 13.31
C GLY A 25 -9.14 19.96 12.31
N GLY A 26 -9.04 19.20 11.22
CA GLY A 26 -10.18 18.81 10.40
C GLY A 26 -10.57 17.37 10.74
N HIS A 27 -11.85 17.09 10.97
CA HIS A 27 -12.39 15.74 11.17
C HIS A 27 -12.28 14.90 9.88
N ARG A 28 -11.06 14.61 9.43
CA ARG A 28 -10.81 13.72 8.30
C ARG A 28 -11.12 12.29 8.75
N HIS A 29 -11.89 11.58 7.93
CA HIS A 29 -12.14 10.17 8.15
C HIS A 29 -10.84 9.38 7.97
N ALA A 30 -10.64 8.35 8.79
CA ALA A 30 -9.64 7.34 8.53
C ALA A 30 -9.98 6.62 7.23
N VAL A 31 -9.02 6.54 6.32
CA VAL A 31 -9.14 5.84 5.04
C VAL A 31 -8.03 4.80 4.99
N MET A 32 -8.44 3.55 4.84
CA MET A 32 -7.55 2.43 4.55
C MET A 32 -7.52 2.26 3.03
N GLU A 33 -6.38 2.55 2.41
CA GLU A 33 -6.21 2.37 0.97
C GLU A 33 -5.71 0.96 0.66
N CYS A 34 -6.10 0.44 -0.50
CA CYS A 34 -5.76 -0.89 -0.97
C CYS A 34 -5.25 -0.80 -2.41
N ILE A 35 -3.97 -1.06 -2.62
CA ILE A 35 -3.32 -0.92 -3.93
C ILE A 35 -3.13 -2.31 -4.53
N PRO A 36 -3.75 -2.61 -5.70
CA PRO A 36 -3.50 -3.84 -6.43
C PRO A 36 -2.06 -3.89 -6.93
N ILE A 37 -1.40 -5.01 -6.66
CA ILE A 37 -0.06 -5.30 -7.14
C ILE A 37 -0.17 -6.34 -8.27
N PRO A 38 0.43 -6.08 -9.44
CA PRO A 38 0.32 -6.92 -10.64
C PRO A 38 0.61 -8.40 -10.43
N SER A 39 1.60 -8.73 -9.62
CA SER A 39 2.08 -10.09 -9.37
C SER A 39 2.26 -10.31 -7.88
N SER A 40 1.85 -11.47 -7.36
CA SER A 40 2.11 -11.82 -5.96
C SER A 40 3.60 -11.91 -5.64
N SER A 41 4.45 -12.19 -6.64
CA SER A 41 5.91 -12.23 -6.49
C SER A 41 6.49 -10.85 -6.16
N MET A 42 5.89 -9.78 -6.68
CA MET A 42 6.32 -8.40 -6.37
C MET A 42 6.07 -8.02 -4.90
N ILE A 43 5.10 -8.66 -4.22
CA ILE A 43 4.80 -8.41 -2.80
C ILE A 43 6.01 -8.71 -1.89
N THR A 44 6.89 -9.65 -2.28
CA THR A 44 8.06 -9.99 -1.46
C THR A 44 9.16 -8.94 -1.54
N GLU A 45 9.21 -8.14 -2.61
CA GLU A 45 10.24 -7.10 -2.79
C GLU A 45 9.84 -5.75 -2.23
N LEU A 46 8.54 -5.44 -2.26
CA LEU A 46 7.97 -4.18 -1.78
C LEU A 46 8.50 -3.73 -0.39
N PRO A 47 8.67 -4.61 0.62
CA PRO A 47 9.27 -4.21 1.89
C PRO A 47 10.65 -3.56 1.77
N GLY A 48 11.50 -4.01 0.83
CA GLY A 48 12.83 -3.43 0.59
C GLY A 48 12.74 -2.00 0.07
N TYR A 49 11.95 -1.80 -0.99
CA TYR A 49 11.71 -0.47 -1.57
C TYR A 49 11.09 0.51 -0.58
N PHE A 50 10.09 0.08 0.19
CA PHE A 50 9.51 0.92 1.24
C PHE A 50 10.53 1.24 2.35
N LYS A 51 11.43 0.32 2.69
CA LYS A 51 12.48 0.58 3.67
C LYS A 51 13.45 1.66 3.18
N GLU A 52 13.86 1.60 1.92
CA GLU A 52 14.71 2.62 1.31
C GLU A 52 14.00 3.97 1.23
N ALA A 53 12.78 3.99 0.69
CA ALA A 53 12.00 5.20 0.54
C ALA A 53 11.68 5.86 1.89
N LEU A 54 11.33 5.09 2.93
CA LEU A 54 11.09 5.62 4.28
C LEU A 54 12.36 6.15 4.97
N THR A 55 13.53 5.64 4.59
CA THR A 55 14.81 6.15 5.10
C THR A 55 15.16 7.49 4.47
N LEU A 56 14.78 7.69 3.21
CA LEU A 56 15.07 8.89 2.42
C LEU A 56 14.00 9.98 2.55
N VAL A 57 12.76 9.62 2.89
CA VAL A 57 11.65 10.57 3.05
C VAL A 57 11.72 11.28 4.41
N ASP A 58 11.22 12.51 4.43
CA ASP A 58 11.20 13.39 5.61
C ASP A 58 12.60 13.82 6.07
N GLU A 59 12.69 14.69 7.08
CA GLU A 59 13.93 15.32 7.54
C GLU A 59 15.00 14.28 7.99
N GLU A 60 16.25 14.43 7.56
CA GLU A 60 17.34 13.48 7.86
C GLU A 60 17.58 13.29 9.38
N TRP A 61 17.28 14.32 10.17
CA TRP A 61 17.43 14.35 11.61
C TRP A 61 16.07 14.28 12.33
N SER A 62 15.49 13.09 12.37
CA SER A 62 14.19 12.85 13.02
C SER A 62 14.34 12.53 14.52
N GLN A 63 13.37 12.94 15.34
CA GLN A 63 13.30 12.52 16.76
C GLN A 63 12.82 11.07 16.92
N HIS A 64 11.99 10.60 16.00
CA HIS A 64 11.47 9.23 15.98
C HIS A 64 12.31 8.33 15.08
N ARG A 65 12.24 7.02 15.31
CA ARG A 65 12.81 6.05 14.35
C ARG A 65 12.10 6.22 13.01
N LYS A 66 12.89 6.41 11.95
CA LYS A 66 12.40 6.47 10.56
C LYS A 66 11.54 5.27 10.18
N ILE A 67 11.87 4.08 10.69
CA ILE A 67 11.11 2.87 10.38
C ILE A 67 10.75 2.15 11.67
N ILE A 68 9.45 1.88 11.80
CA ILE A 68 8.88 1.11 12.89
C ILE A 68 8.35 -0.18 12.27
N GLU A 69 9.10 -1.27 12.42
CA GLU A 69 8.61 -2.58 11.97
C GLU A 69 7.45 -3.03 12.88
N THR A 70 6.32 -3.34 12.25
CA THR A 70 5.11 -3.82 12.91
C THR A 70 4.73 -5.15 12.29
N GLY A 71 4.87 -6.26 13.01
CA GLY A 71 4.55 -7.58 12.48
C GLY A 71 5.19 -8.72 13.27
N THR A 72 4.54 -9.87 13.23
CA THR A 72 4.96 -11.11 13.89
C THR A 72 5.78 -11.96 12.91
N GLY A 73 7.09 -11.73 12.76
CA GLY A 73 7.94 -12.71 12.04
C GLY A 73 9.10 -12.21 11.17
N GLY A 74 9.57 -10.97 11.28
CA GLY A 74 10.81 -10.55 10.63
C GLY A 74 12.08 -11.10 11.31
N GLU A 75 13.21 -11.12 10.59
CA GLU A 75 14.56 -11.16 11.17
C GLU A 75 14.73 -9.93 12.06
N ARG A 76 14.36 -10.05 13.34
CA ARG A 76 14.38 -8.95 14.29
C ARG A 76 15.81 -8.69 14.76
N GLU A 77 16.15 -7.42 14.96
CA GLU A 77 17.19 -7.07 15.93
C GLU A 77 16.79 -7.65 17.30
N ALA A 78 17.73 -8.39 17.91
CA ALA A 78 17.51 -9.07 19.19
C ALA A 78 17.02 -8.08 20.25
N GLY A 79 15.82 -8.31 20.81
CA GLY A 79 15.26 -7.53 21.93
C GLY A 79 13.95 -6.77 21.65
N THR A 80 13.38 -6.86 20.45
CA THR A 80 12.09 -6.21 20.15
C THR A 80 10.89 -7.15 20.40
N ASN A 81 10.12 -6.85 21.43
CA ASN A 81 8.85 -7.53 21.72
C ASN A 81 7.87 -7.38 20.55
N ASP A 82 6.99 -8.37 20.40
CA ASP A 82 5.93 -8.38 19.41
C ASP A 82 5.00 -7.17 19.59
N ARG A 83 5.15 -6.15 18.74
CA ARG A 83 4.38 -4.91 18.83
C ARG A 83 3.49 -4.77 17.60
N SER A 84 2.19 -4.96 17.83
CA SER A 84 1.15 -4.69 16.85
C SER A 84 1.14 -3.20 16.47
N PHE A 85 0.73 -2.86 15.24
CA PHE A 85 0.51 -1.48 14.79
C PHE A 85 -0.14 -0.60 15.88
N ARG A 86 -1.24 -1.08 16.47
CA ARG A 86 -2.03 -0.37 17.50
C ARG A 86 -1.27 -0.06 18.78
N THR A 87 -0.21 -0.82 19.07
CA THR A 87 0.63 -0.66 20.26
C THR A 87 1.91 0.12 19.98
N THR A 88 2.30 0.26 18.70
CA THR A 88 3.58 0.87 18.32
C THR A 88 3.43 2.31 17.83
N LEU A 89 2.34 2.63 17.16
CA LEU A 89 2.05 3.99 16.69
C LEU A 89 1.02 4.66 17.61
N THR A 90 1.27 5.94 17.93
CA THR A 90 0.34 6.75 18.73
C THR A 90 -0.69 7.42 17.83
N PRO A 91 -1.99 7.40 18.20
CA PRO A 91 -3.02 8.10 17.45
C PRO A 91 -2.97 9.63 17.60
N GLN A 92 -2.08 10.16 18.46
CA GLN A 92 -1.94 11.62 18.64
C GLN A 92 -0.99 12.27 17.64
N LEU A 93 -0.10 11.49 17.00
CA LEU A 93 0.87 12.02 16.04
C LEU A 93 0.48 11.65 14.61
N PRO A 94 0.83 12.48 13.62
CA PRO A 94 0.80 12.08 12.23
C PRO A 94 1.64 10.82 11.98
N TYR A 95 1.12 9.88 11.21
CA TYR A 95 1.82 8.65 10.85
C TYR A 95 1.46 8.17 9.45
N PHE A 96 2.37 7.39 8.88
CA PHE A 96 2.14 6.51 7.75
C PHE A 96 2.30 5.07 8.19
N HIS A 97 1.49 4.17 7.63
CA HIS A 97 1.61 2.74 7.85
C HIS A 97 1.30 1.97 6.57
N VAL A 98 2.09 0.91 6.33
CA VAL A 98 1.88 -0.05 5.23
C VAL A 98 1.90 -1.48 5.74
N TRP A 99 0.98 -2.31 5.23
CA TRP A 99 0.91 -3.74 5.46
C TRP A 99 1.15 -4.51 4.14
N PHE A 100 2.12 -5.42 4.16
CA PHE A 100 2.46 -6.28 3.03
C PHE A 100 1.84 -7.67 3.22
N GLY A 101 0.91 -8.05 2.34
CA GLY A 101 0.45 -9.45 2.21
C GLY A 101 -0.55 -9.96 3.25
N LEU A 102 -0.61 -11.30 3.35
CA LEU A 102 -1.84 -12.12 3.17
C LEU A 102 -2.38 -12.86 4.41
N ASP A 103 -1.62 -12.96 5.49
CA ASP A 103 -2.03 -13.69 6.70
C ASP A 103 -2.03 -12.77 7.93
N GLY A 104 -2.64 -13.18 9.03
CA GLY A 104 -2.71 -12.34 10.25
C GLY A 104 -1.34 -11.99 10.90
N ARG A 105 -0.22 -12.24 10.19
CA ARG A 105 1.17 -11.97 10.55
C ARG A 105 1.89 -11.04 9.57
N SER A 106 1.16 -10.44 8.62
CA SER A 106 1.68 -9.52 7.60
C SER A 106 2.77 -8.60 8.13
N ARG A 107 3.93 -8.63 7.48
CA ARG A 107 5.00 -7.67 7.72
C ARG A 107 4.43 -6.29 7.44
N GLY A 108 4.62 -5.36 8.35
CA GLY A 108 4.19 -3.99 8.21
C GLY A 108 5.28 -3.03 8.63
N MET A 109 5.20 -1.81 8.12
CA MET A 109 6.13 -0.74 8.43
C MET A 109 5.33 0.51 8.75
N GLY A 110 5.67 1.14 9.87
CA GLY A 110 5.16 2.43 10.28
C GLY A 110 6.25 3.49 10.22
N HIS A 111 5.81 4.74 10.06
CA HIS A 111 6.65 5.93 10.08
C HIS A 111 5.87 7.06 10.79
N VAL A 112 6.50 7.73 11.74
CA VAL A 112 5.93 8.95 12.34
C VAL A 112 6.29 10.10 11.43
N ILE A 113 5.29 10.87 10.99
CA ILE A 113 5.49 12.00 10.08
C ILE A 113 5.74 13.24 10.95
N GLU A 114 6.95 13.79 10.90
CA GLU A 114 7.32 14.96 11.71
C GLU A 114 7.08 16.26 10.95
N ASP A 115 7.48 16.32 9.67
CA ASP A 115 7.19 17.44 8.78
C ASP A 115 6.20 17.02 7.68
N ARG A 116 4.98 17.56 7.76
CA ARG A 116 3.88 17.26 6.82
C ARG A 116 4.11 17.85 5.43
N ASP A 117 4.87 18.95 5.35
CA ASP A 117 5.15 19.61 4.06
C ASP A 117 6.23 18.85 3.29
N GLN A 118 7.07 18.07 3.99
CA GLN A 118 8.09 17.20 3.41
C GLN A 118 7.62 15.78 3.14
N PHE A 119 6.50 15.34 3.71
CA PHE A 119 5.92 14.02 3.42
C PHE A 119 4.94 14.08 2.23
N PRO A 120 5.33 13.63 1.02
CA PRO A 120 4.52 13.85 -0.16
C PRO A 120 3.22 13.03 -0.11
N SER A 121 2.09 13.67 -0.44
CA SER A 121 0.78 13.01 -0.53
C SER A 121 0.73 11.82 -1.50
N TYR A 122 1.68 11.72 -2.41
CA TYR A 122 1.81 10.64 -3.40
C TYR A 122 2.94 9.64 -3.06
N PHE A 123 3.55 9.73 -1.87
CA PHE A 123 4.69 8.89 -1.43
C PHE A 123 4.50 7.42 -1.82
N VAL A 124 3.37 6.84 -1.44
CA VAL A 124 3.10 5.43 -1.69
C VAL A 124 3.03 5.11 -3.18
N LEU A 125 2.31 5.94 -3.95
CA LEU A 125 2.13 5.70 -5.38
C LEU A 125 3.44 5.85 -6.14
N GLU A 126 4.34 6.70 -5.67
CA GLU A 126 5.70 6.83 -6.19
C GLU A 126 6.50 5.55 -5.93
N VAL A 127 6.56 5.07 -4.68
CA VAL A 127 7.25 3.82 -4.34
C VAL A 127 6.69 2.63 -5.12
N VAL A 128 5.36 2.46 -5.15
CA VAL A 128 4.72 1.35 -5.87
C VAL A 128 4.91 1.49 -7.39
N GLY A 129 4.86 2.71 -7.92
CA GLY A 129 5.10 2.98 -9.34
C GLY A 129 6.52 2.62 -9.78
N GLU A 130 7.52 2.96 -8.97
CA GLU A 130 8.92 2.59 -9.20
C GLU A 130 9.10 1.07 -9.21
N VAL A 131 8.52 0.37 -8.23
CA VAL A 131 8.59 -1.10 -8.17
C VAL A 131 7.92 -1.74 -9.39
N ILE A 132 6.73 -1.29 -9.77
CA ILE A 132 6.00 -1.84 -10.92
C ILE A 132 6.78 -1.59 -12.22
N ASN A 133 7.39 -0.42 -12.37
CA ASN A 133 8.17 -0.08 -13.56
C ASN A 133 9.44 -0.95 -13.66
N GLY A 134 10.23 -1.03 -12.58
CA GLY A 134 11.43 -1.86 -12.54
C GLY A 134 11.12 -3.34 -12.77
N TRP A 135 10.11 -3.87 -12.07
CA TRP A 135 9.66 -5.26 -12.25
C TRP A 135 9.16 -5.52 -13.67
N GLY A 136 8.44 -4.58 -14.28
CA GLY A 136 7.93 -4.73 -15.63
C GLY A 136 9.02 -4.75 -16.71
N GLU A 137 10.16 -4.13 -16.46
CA GLU A 137 11.35 -4.21 -17.32
C GLU A 137 12.02 -5.59 -17.21
N ASP A 138 12.17 -6.12 -16.00
CA ASP A 138 12.84 -7.40 -15.73
C ASP A 138 11.94 -8.63 -16.02
N HIS A 139 10.63 -8.49 -15.83
CA HIS A 139 9.61 -9.55 -15.92
C HIS A 139 8.42 -9.15 -16.82
N PRO A 140 8.63 -8.94 -18.13
CA PRO A 140 7.57 -8.51 -19.05
C PRO A 140 6.41 -9.52 -19.16
N GLU A 141 6.65 -10.80 -18.90
CA GLU A 141 5.64 -11.88 -18.89
C GLU A 141 4.57 -11.71 -17.81
N ASP A 142 4.94 -11.22 -16.62
CA ASP A 142 4.02 -10.96 -15.51
C ASP A 142 3.06 -9.79 -15.80
N MET A 143 3.44 -8.97 -16.78
CA MET A 143 2.73 -7.77 -17.17
C MET A 143 1.91 -7.95 -18.46
N ALA A 144 2.20 -9.00 -19.23
CA ALA A 144 1.65 -9.27 -20.57
C ALA A 144 0.13 -9.56 -20.64
N GLY A 145 -0.60 -9.49 -19.51
CA GLY A 145 -2.05 -9.75 -19.44
C GLY A 145 -2.90 -8.63 -18.80
N GLN A 146 -2.30 -7.50 -18.41
CA GLN A 146 -3.00 -6.50 -17.57
C GLN A 146 -3.66 -5.34 -18.35
N GLY A 147 -3.54 -5.32 -19.68
CA GLY A 147 -4.10 -4.29 -20.55
C GLY A 147 -3.18 -3.97 -21.73
N ASN A 148 -3.70 -3.25 -22.74
CA ASN A 148 -3.11 -3.01 -24.08
C ASN A 148 -1.58 -3.05 -24.09
N GLY A 149 -1.03 -4.19 -24.53
CA GLY A 149 0.39 -4.47 -24.50
C GLY A 149 1.20 -3.39 -25.22
N LYS A 150 2.10 -2.74 -24.47
CA LYS A 150 3.43 -2.28 -24.86
C LYS A 150 4.03 -1.25 -23.88
N ASP A 151 3.25 -0.71 -22.97
CA ASP A 151 3.76 0.23 -21.97
C ASP A 151 3.15 -0.06 -20.61
N VAL A 152 3.91 -0.83 -19.83
CA VAL A 152 3.58 -1.15 -18.45
C VAL A 152 4.06 -0.04 -17.50
N SER A 153 4.89 0.87 -18.03
CA SER A 153 5.37 2.02 -17.30
C SER A 153 4.19 2.85 -16.80
N ILE A 154 4.06 2.94 -15.48
CA ILE A 154 3.13 3.86 -14.86
C ILE A 154 3.83 5.23 -14.86
N GLU A 155 3.34 6.14 -15.69
CA GLU A 155 3.89 7.50 -15.75
C GLU A 155 3.70 8.24 -14.41
N PRO A 156 4.70 9.00 -13.92
CA PRO A 156 4.58 9.79 -12.69
C PRO A 156 3.42 10.77 -12.66
N ARG A 157 2.93 11.19 -13.84
CA ARG A 157 1.74 12.05 -13.95
C ARG A 157 0.50 11.39 -13.37
N ARG A 158 0.37 10.06 -13.42
CA ARG A 158 -0.81 9.33 -12.93
C ARG A 158 -1.02 9.51 -11.43
N TRP A 159 0.04 9.66 -10.64
CA TRP A 159 -0.05 9.86 -9.19
C TRP A 159 0.22 11.29 -8.73
N ARG A 160 1.05 12.06 -9.45
CA ARG A 160 1.30 13.47 -9.10
C ARG A 160 0.18 14.42 -9.56
N LYS A 161 -0.57 14.04 -10.61
CA LYS A 161 -1.71 14.81 -11.15
C LYS A 161 -2.83 13.87 -11.61
N PRO A 162 -3.61 13.30 -10.66
CA PRO A 162 -4.70 12.40 -11.00
C PRO A 162 -5.68 13.07 -11.97
N ARG A 163 -6.03 12.37 -13.04
CA ARG A 163 -7.04 12.84 -14.00
C ARG A 163 -8.43 12.70 -13.36
N HIS A 164 -9.25 13.74 -13.49
CA HIS A 164 -10.67 13.62 -13.18
C HIS A 164 -11.35 12.65 -14.15
N LEU A 165 -11.90 11.54 -13.64
CA LEU A 165 -12.66 10.60 -14.44
C LEU A 165 -14.13 11.03 -14.50
N PRO A 166 -14.76 11.03 -15.69
CA PRO A 166 -16.21 11.19 -15.83
C PRO A 166 -16.98 10.14 -15.00
N LYS A 167 -18.17 10.51 -14.53
CA LYS A 167 -19.03 9.63 -13.71
C LYS A 167 -19.29 8.26 -14.35
N GLN A 168 -19.45 8.20 -15.67
CA GLN A 168 -19.69 6.96 -16.41
C GLN A 168 -18.48 6.01 -16.35
N GLU A 169 -17.26 6.54 -16.48
CA GLU A 169 -16.02 5.75 -16.32
C GLU A 169 -15.92 5.20 -14.89
N TRP A 170 -16.21 6.02 -13.88
CA TRP A 170 -16.25 5.58 -12.48
C TRP A 170 -17.27 4.45 -12.24
N GLN A 171 -18.47 4.57 -12.81
CA GLN A 171 -19.50 3.54 -12.69
C GLN A 171 -19.08 2.23 -13.37
N ALA A 172 -18.41 2.30 -14.52
CA ALA A 172 -17.89 1.12 -15.20
C ALA A 172 -16.80 0.42 -14.38
N ILE A 173 -15.86 1.19 -13.81
CA ILE A 173 -14.81 0.66 -12.92
C ILE A 173 -15.43 -0.01 -11.69
N ALA A 174 -16.36 0.67 -11.02
CA ALA A 174 -17.03 0.14 -9.85
C ALA A 174 -17.85 -1.13 -10.16
N SER A 175 -18.55 -1.16 -11.30
CA SER A 175 -19.31 -2.34 -11.72
C SER A 175 -18.38 -3.53 -12.02
N ASN A 176 -17.25 -3.30 -12.68
CA ASN A 176 -16.27 -4.36 -12.96
C ASN A 176 -15.69 -4.92 -11.66
N PHE A 177 -15.31 -4.04 -10.74
CA PHE A 177 -14.84 -4.45 -9.41
C PHE A 177 -15.91 -5.23 -8.65
N SER A 178 -17.16 -4.77 -8.67
CA SER A 178 -18.27 -5.45 -8.00
C SER A 178 -18.46 -6.88 -8.48
N THR A 179 -18.35 -7.13 -9.79
CA THR A 179 -18.43 -8.49 -10.36
C THR A 179 -17.30 -9.38 -9.86
N GLN A 180 -16.07 -8.84 -9.74
CA GLN A 180 -14.92 -9.59 -9.24
C GLN A 180 -15.01 -9.85 -7.72
N TRP A 181 -15.56 -8.89 -6.97
CA TRP A 181 -15.73 -8.96 -5.52
C TRP A 181 -16.88 -9.88 -5.08
N ASP A 182 -17.91 -10.01 -5.92
CA ASP A 182 -19.16 -10.72 -5.61
C ASP A 182 -18.99 -12.09 -4.92
N PRO A 183 -18.07 -12.97 -5.38
CA PRO A 183 -17.84 -14.29 -4.78
C PRO A 183 -17.14 -14.26 -3.42
N TYR A 184 -16.44 -13.15 -3.09
CA TYR A 184 -15.64 -12.97 -1.88
C TYR A 184 -16.36 -12.10 -0.83
N ASP A 185 -17.54 -11.58 -1.17
CA ASP A 185 -18.32 -10.71 -0.29
C ASP A 185 -18.99 -11.49 0.84
N TRP A 186 -18.29 -11.56 1.98
CA TRP A 186 -18.80 -12.19 3.19
C TRP A 186 -20.01 -11.45 3.79
N THR A 187 -20.24 -10.17 3.48
CA THR A 187 -21.30 -9.38 4.12
C THR A 187 -22.71 -9.86 3.76
N LYS A 188 -22.85 -10.57 2.64
CA LYS A 188 -24.09 -11.25 2.24
C LYS A 188 -24.55 -12.33 3.21
N THR A 189 -23.63 -12.83 4.05
CA THR A 189 -23.92 -13.86 5.05
C THR A 189 -24.33 -13.30 6.41
N LEU A 190 -24.32 -11.97 6.58
CA LEU A 190 -24.70 -11.27 7.81
C LEU A 190 -26.21 -11.01 7.95
N GLY A 191 -27.03 -11.74 7.19
CA GLY A 191 -28.49 -11.65 7.25
C GLY A 191 -29.08 -12.12 8.57
#